data_AF-A0A6A7M9R3-F1
#
_entry.id   AF-A0A6A7M9R3-F1
#
_cell.length_a   1.000
_cell.length_b   1.000
_cell.length_c   1.000
_cell.angle_alpha   90.00
_cell.angle_beta   90.00
_cell.angle_gamma   90.00
#
_symmetry.space_group_name_H-M   'P 1'
#
loop_
_entity.id
_entity.type
_entity.pdbx_description
1 polymer ?
#
loop_
_entity_poly.entity_id
_entity_poly.type
_entity_poly.pdbx_seq_one_letter_code
_entity_poly.pdbx_strand_id
1 'polypeptide(L)' 'MTEQQVVEASNNRVPDRVVERICGNETAAPFPCRIYVYDGAWREGRYHPKLSVVFEEVRGRWLVSQWL' A
#
# COMPACT_ATOMS: atom_id res chain seq x y z
N MET A 1 -1.33 -1.68 -10.51
CA MET A 1 -2.67 -1.85 -9.89
C MET A 1 -3.12 -0.52 -9.31
N THR A 2 -4.42 -0.23 -9.29
CA THR A 2 -4.99 0.95 -8.60
C THR A 2 -5.29 0.63 -7.13
N GLU A 3 -5.65 1.64 -6.34
CA GLU A 3 -6.07 1.45 -4.94
C GLU A 3 -7.23 0.45 -4.81
N GLN A 4 -8.24 0.54 -5.69
CA GLN A 4 -9.38 -0.38 -5.67
C GLN A 4 -8.98 -1.83 -5.95
N GLN A 5 -8.07 -2.05 -6.91
CA GLN A 5 -7.55 -3.38 -7.21
C GLN A 5 -6.74 -3.97 -6.05
N VAL A 6 -6.09 -3.12 -5.23
CA VAL A 6 -5.38 -3.57 -4.03
C VAL A 6 -6.35 -4.03 -2.96
N VAL A 7 -7.47 -3.33 -2.77
CA VAL A 7 -8.52 -3.75 -1.83
C VAL A 7 -9.09 -5.10 -2.26
N GLU A 8 -9.42 -5.28 -3.53
CA GLU A 8 -9.90 -6.56 -4.08
C GLU A 8 -8.88 -7.68 -3.88
N ALA A 9 -7.60 -7.43 -4.17
CA ALA A 9 -6.51 -8.39 -3.95
C ALA A 9 -6.23 -8.67 -2.47
N SER A 10 -6.59 -7.75 -1.57
CA SER A 10 -6.42 -7.87 -0.12
C SER A 10 -7.64 -8.50 0.56
N ASN A 11 -8.39 -9.35 -0.15
CA ASN A 11 -9.65 -9.96 0.32
C ASN A 11 -10.68 -8.92 0.78
N ASN A 12 -10.79 -7.80 0.05
CA ASN A 12 -11.64 -6.66 0.38
C ASN A 12 -11.32 -6.00 1.73
N ARG A 13 -10.11 -6.22 2.26
CA ARG A 13 -9.64 -5.54 3.47
C ARG A 13 -9.31 -4.08 3.16
N VAL A 14 -9.76 -3.19 4.03
CA VAL A 14 -9.32 -1.79 4.05
C VAL A 14 -8.00 -1.67 4.83
N PRO A 15 -7.09 -0.76 4.43
CA PRO A 15 -5.85 -0.55 5.15
C PRO A 15 -6.14 -0.09 6.59
N ASP A 16 -5.38 -0.59 7.57
CA ASP A 16 -5.50 -0.11 8.95
C ASP A 16 -4.90 1.29 9.08
N ARG A 17 -3.88 1.60 8.26
CA ARG A 17 -3.25 2.93 8.17
C ARG A 17 -2.91 3.28 6.74
N VAL A 18 -3.07 4.56 6.41
CA VAL A 18 -2.59 5.15 5.14
C VAL A 18 -1.54 6.19 5.49
N VAL A 19 -0.34 6.05 4.93
CA VAL A 19 0.79 6.95 5.17
C VAL A 19 1.17 7.61 3.86
N GLU A 20 1.11 8.93 3.81
CA GLU A 20 1.62 9.71 2.69
C GLU A 20 2.96 10.33 3.06
N ARG A 21 3.96 10.15 2.20
CA ARG A 21 5.31 10.69 2.39
C ARG A 21 6.02 10.79 1.05
N ILE A 22 7.27 11.26 1.08
CA ILE A 22 8.18 11.12 -0.04
C ILE A 22 8.93 9.78 0.11
N CYS A 23 8.95 8.98 -0.95
CA CYS A 23 9.69 7.72 -1.07
C CYS A 23 10.86 7.87 -2.04
N GLY A 24 11.80 6.91 -2.00
CA GLY A 24 12.98 6.93 -2.86
C GLY A 24 13.97 8.04 -2.50
N ASN A 25 14.03 8.44 -1.23
CA ASN A 25 14.95 9.48 -0.74
C ASN A 25 16.42 9.09 -0.90
N GLU A 26 16.70 7.79 -1.00
CA GLU A 26 17.99 7.19 -1.32
C GLU A 26 18.34 7.26 -2.81
N THR A 27 17.40 7.68 -3.66
CA THR A 27 17.57 7.80 -5.11
C THR A 27 17.66 9.26 -5.55
N ALA A 28 18.17 9.51 -6.76
CA ALA A 28 18.27 10.85 -7.33
C ALA A 28 16.90 11.47 -7.71
N ALA A 29 15.81 10.70 -7.65
CA ALA A 29 14.47 11.11 -8.04
C ALA A 29 13.44 10.67 -6.98
N PRO A 30 13.39 11.35 -5.83
CA PRO A 30 12.35 11.11 -4.84
C PRO A 30 10.97 11.42 -5.42
N PHE A 31 9.96 10.65 -5.01
CA PHE A 31 8.60 10.77 -5.53
C PHE A 31 7.56 10.77 -4.40
N PRO A 32 6.40 11.46 -4.59
CA PRO A 32 5.28 11.34 -3.69
C PRO A 32 4.77 9.90 -3.66
N CYS A 33 4.68 9.33 -2.45
CA CYS A 33 4.18 7.98 -2.27
C CYS A 33 3.09 7.92 -1.21
N ARG A 34 2.16 7.01 -1.44
CA ARG A 34 1.10 6.63 -0.50
C ARG A 34 1.33 5.17 -0.12
N ILE A 35 1.24 4.85 1.16
CA ILE A 35 1.50 3.50 1.66
C ILE A 35 0.27 3.02 2.41
N TYR A 36 -0.32 1.93 1.94
CA TYR A 36 -1.35 1.21 2.66
C TYR A 36 -0.70 0.20 3.57
N VAL A 37 -0.96 0.29 4.87
CA VAL A 37 -0.44 -0.63 5.86
C VAL A 37 -1.57 -1.49 6.40
N TYR A 38 -1.40 -2.79 6.29
CA TYR A 38 -2.25 -3.82 6.84
C TYR A 38 -1.50 -4.49 7.98
N ASP A 39 -1.91 -4.25 9.22
CA ASP A 39 -1.25 -4.82 10.38
C ASP A 39 -1.56 -6.33 10.50
N GLY A 40 -0.59 -7.09 11.00
CA GLY A 40 -0.75 -8.54 11.20
C GLY A 40 -1.76 -8.80 12.31
N ALA A 41 -2.79 -9.59 12.04
CA ALA A 41 -3.85 -9.87 13.01
C ALA A 41 -4.51 -11.22 12.77
N TRP A 42 -4.95 -11.86 13.86
CA TRP A 42 -5.91 -12.96 13.78
C TRP A 42 -7.31 -12.39 13.53
N ARG A 43 -7.92 -12.75 12.40
CA ARG A 43 -9.28 -12.36 12.02
C ARG A 43 -9.96 -13.56 11.34
N GLU A 44 -11.25 -13.76 11.58
CA GLU A 44 -12.04 -14.82 10.92
C GLU A 44 -11.45 -16.24 11.06
N GLY A 45 -10.79 -16.53 12.18
CA GLY A 45 -10.16 -17.84 12.41
C GLY A 45 -8.92 -18.10 11.56
N ARG A 46 -8.32 -17.07 10.93
CA ARG A 46 -7.05 -17.16 10.20
C ARG A 46 -6.09 -16.05 10.62
N TYR A 47 -4.80 -16.33 10.56
CA TYR A 47 -3.78 -15.29 10.72
C TYR A 47 -3.59 -14.55 9.39
N HIS A 48 -3.82 -13.25 9.40
CA HIS A 48 -3.51 -12.36 8.29
C HIS A 48 -2.14 -11.73 8.54
N PRO A 49 -1.14 -11.99 7.69
CA PRO A 49 0.19 -11.40 7.87
C PRO A 49 0.14 -9.88 7.67
N LYS A 50 1.16 -9.21 8.22
CA LYS A 50 1.40 -7.80 7.92
C LYS A 50 1.69 -7.67 6.43
N LEU A 51 1.14 -6.65 5.81
CA LEU A 51 1.37 -6.31 4.41
C LEU A 51 1.45 -4.79 4.29
N SER A 52 2.36 -4.28 3.46
CA SER A 52 2.38 -2.88 3.07
C SER A 52 2.39 -2.74 1.56
N VAL A 53 1.56 -1.86 1.02
CA VAL A 53 1.47 -1.61 -0.42
C VAL A 53 1.83 -0.17 -0.70
N VAL A 54 2.90 0.04 -1.46
CA VAL A 54 3.41 1.35 -1.84
C VAL A 54 2.81 1.74 -3.18
N PHE A 55 2.26 2.94 -3.23
CA PHE A 55 1.73 3.58 -4.42
C PHE A 55 2.59 4.78 -4.79
N GLU A 56 2.75 4.99 -6.09
CA GLU A 56 3.36 6.15 -6.70
C GLU A 56 2.30 6.94 -7.48
N GLU A 57 2.39 8.26 -7.42
CA GLU A 57 1.51 9.10 -8.23
C GLU A 57 2.05 9.22 -9.66
N VAL A 58 1.35 8.58 -10.60
CA VAL A 58 1.68 8.65 -12.02
C VAL A 58 0.53 9.34 -12.76
N ARG A 59 0.78 10.56 -13.25
CA ARG A 59 -0.20 11.35 -14.03
C ARG A 59 -1.55 11.53 -13.29
N GLY A 60 -1.50 11.87 -12.00
CA GLY A 60 -2.68 12.10 -11.17
C GLY A 60 -3.43 10.83 -10.74
N ARG A 61 -2.78 9.67 -10.85
CA ARG A 61 -3.33 8.38 -10.41
C ARG A 61 -2.34 7.66 -9.51
N TRP A 62 -2.83 7.14 -8.38
CA TRP A 62 -2.05 6.28 -7.50
C TRP A 62 -1.97 4.87 -8.08
N LEU A 63 -0.77 4.46 -8.46
CA LEU A 63 -0.49 3.14 -8.99
C LEU A 63 0.44 2.39 -8.04
N VAL A 64 0.17 1.12 -7.83
CA VAL A 64 1.06 0.26 -7.03
C VAL A 64 2.43 0.22 -7.66
N SER A 65 3.41 0.64 -6.86
CA SER A 65 4.84 0.55 -7.13
C SER A 65 5.40 -0.75 -6.52
N GLN A 66 5.03 -1.09 -5.28
CA GLN A 66 5.59 -2.27 -4.57
C GLN A 66 4.65 -2.89 -3.53
N TRP A 67 4.79 -4.20 -3.31
CA TRP A 67 4.22 -4.94 -2.16
C TRP A 67 5.36 -5.38 -1.22
N LEU A 68 5.18 -5.17 0.09
CA LEU A 68 6.17 -5.40 1.15
C LEU A 68 5.58 -6.21 2.31
#